data_AF-A0A7S3UM29-F1
#
_entry.id   AF-A0A7S3UM29-F1
#
_cell.length_a   1.000
_cell.length_b   1.000
_cell.length_c   1.000
_cell.angle_alpha   90.00
_cell.angle_beta   90.00
_cell.angle_gamma   90.00
#
_symmetry.space_group_name_H-M   'P 1'
#
loop_
_entity.id
_entity.type
_entity.pdbx_description
1 polymer ?
#
loop_
_entity_poly.entity_id
_entity_poly.type
_entity_poly.pdbx_seq_one_letter_code
_entity_poly.pdbx_strand_id
1 'polypeptide(L)'
;RMFVPIFLHGNILHIALNLYFELSAGPDMEAQFGPLRFALLFFASGVSGNLLSDAFATNGVGASTACYGIIAVSFASLAVQWGGLSSEQKQAAKQGVMQSVGFLLFWEVMNWNVIDHYGHGGGFLGGFLLAVALDKRHAIC
;
A
#
# COMPACT_ATOMS: atom_id res chain seq x y z
N ARG A 1 14.34 -2.29 -14.35
CA ARG A 1 14.14 -1.33 -13.25
C ARG A 1 12.82 -1.52 -12.51
N MET A 2 11.93 -2.43 -12.91
CA MET A 2 10.59 -2.51 -12.29
C MET A 2 10.44 -3.54 -11.16
N PHE A 3 11.21 -4.63 -11.17
CA PHE A 3 11.11 -5.68 -10.15
C PHE A 3 12.25 -5.64 -9.14
N VAL A 4 13.50 -5.51 -9.62
CA VAL A 4 14.69 -5.56 -8.78
C VAL A 4 14.70 -4.49 -7.66
N PRO A 5 14.27 -3.23 -7.88
CA PRO A 5 14.29 -2.23 -6.81
C PRO A 5 13.43 -2.56 -5.60
N ILE A 6 12.40 -3.41 -5.74
CA ILE A 6 11.56 -3.87 -4.61
C ILE A 6 12.42 -4.55 -3.54
N PHE A 7 13.51 -5.19 -3.93
CA PHE A 7 14.40 -5.92 -3.01
C PHE A 7 15.61 -5.09 -2.53
N LEU A 8 15.87 -3.94 -3.14
CA LEU A 8 17.04 -3.11 -2.82
C LEU A 8 16.71 -2.09 -1.73
N HIS A 9 17.64 -1.84 -0.82
CA HIS A 9 17.43 -0.89 0.27
C HIS A 9 18.63 0.04 0.42
N GLY A 10 18.38 1.33 0.57
CA GLY A 10 19.43 2.35 0.66
C GLY A 10 20.20 2.38 1.99
N ASN A 11 19.61 1.84 3.07
CA ASN A 11 20.24 1.78 4.39
C ASN A 11 19.55 0.76 5.32
N ILE A 12 20.18 0.49 6.48
CA ILE A 12 19.72 -0.50 7.47
C ILE A 12 18.37 -0.11 8.08
N LEU A 13 18.17 1.17 8.40
CA LEU A 13 16.90 1.63 8.97
C LEU A 13 15.75 1.44 7.98
N HIS A 14 16.00 1.71 6.71
CA HIS A 14 15.01 1.56 5.64
C HIS A 14 14.55 0.10 5.49
N ILE A 15 15.48 -0.86 5.43
CA ILE A 15 15.10 -2.29 5.38
C ILE A 15 14.40 -2.73 6.67
N ALA A 16 14.85 -2.26 7.85
CA ALA A 16 14.22 -2.60 9.11
C ALA A 16 12.76 -2.12 9.18
N LEU A 17 12.47 -0.91 8.69
CA LEU A 17 11.11 -0.37 8.65
C LEU A 17 10.21 -1.11 7.65
N ASN A 18 10.71 -1.45 6.47
CA ASN A 18 9.94 -2.26 5.50
C ASN A 18 9.64 -3.65 6.06
N LEU A 19 10.64 -4.33 6.63
CA LEU A 19 10.44 -5.65 7.25
C LEU A 19 9.49 -5.58 8.43
N TYR A 20 9.60 -4.57 9.29
CA TYR A 20 8.67 -4.37 10.40
C TYR A 20 7.24 -4.22 9.88
N PHE A 21 7.02 -3.41 8.85
CA PHE A 21 5.71 -3.22 8.25
C PHE A 21 5.17 -4.52 7.63
N GLU A 22 5.99 -5.19 6.80
CA GLU A 22 5.62 -6.43 6.12
C GLU A 22 5.32 -7.57 7.11
N LEU A 23 6.10 -7.72 8.17
CA LEU A 23 5.86 -8.73 9.21
C LEU A 23 4.65 -8.39 10.07
N SER A 24 4.28 -7.12 10.18
CA SER A 24 3.11 -6.69 10.95
C SER A 24 1.81 -6.82 10.14
N ALA A 25 1.82 -6.40 8.88
CA ALA A 25 0.63 -6.36 8.02
C ALA A 25 0.48 -7.61 7.13
N GLY A 26 1.59 -8.24 6.75
CA GLY A 26 1.65 -9.39 5.85
C GLY A 26 0.77 -10.57 6.30
N PRO A 27 0.83 -11.02 7.56
CA PRO A 27 -0.01 -12.12 8.04
C PRO A 27 -1.51 -11.86 7.86
N ASP A 28 -1.97 -10.65 8.16
CA ASP A 28 -3.37 -10.27 8.00
C ASP A 28 -3.78 -10.22 6.52
N MET A 29 -2.91 -9.70 5.65
CA MET A 29 -3.15 -9.68 4.20
C MET A 29 -3.16 -11.09 3.60
N GLU A 30 -2.26 -11.95 4.03
CA GLU A 30 -2.20 -13.35 3.59
C GLU A 30 -3.43 -14.12 4.07
N ALA A 31 -3.91 -13.88 5.30
CA ALA A 31 -5.17 -14.45 5.79
C ALA A 31 -6.38 -13.97 5.00
N GLN A 32 -6.42 -12.69 4.60
CA GLN A 32 -7.54 -12.09 3.87
C GLN A 32 -7.60 -12.54 2.40
N PHE A 33 -6.47 -12.57 1.70
CA PHE A 33 -6.43 -12.81 0.25
C PHE A 33 -5.91 -14.21 -0.12
N GLY A 34 -5.22 -14.89 0.79
CA GLY A 34 -4.41 -16.06 0.50
C GLY A 34 -3.03 -15.67 -0.09
N PRO A 35 -2.04 -16.57 0.01
CA PRO A 35 -0.64 -16.29 -0.35
C PRO A 35 -0.45 -15.79 -1.77
N LEU A 36 -1.09 -16.45 -2.75
CA LEU A 36 -0.89 -16.13 -4.16
C LEU A 36 -1.41 -14.72 -4.51
N ARG A 37 -2.58 -14.36 -3.99
CA ARG A 37 -3.20 -13.06 -4.29
C ARG A 37 -2.50 -11.94 -3.56
N PHE A 38 -2.07 -12.19 -2.33
CA PHE A 38 -1.23 -11.26 -1.60
C PHE A 38 0.09 -11.02 -2.33
N ALA A 39 0.78 -12.07 -2.80
CA ALA A 39 2.01 -11.93 -3.57
C ALA A 39 1.79 -11.12 -4.86
N LEU A 40 0.70 -11.39 -5.60
CA LEU A 40 0.34 -10.61 -6.79
C LEU A 40 0.09 -9.14 -6.44
N LEU A 41 -0.64 -8.87 -5.36
CA LEU A 41 -0.90 -7.53 -4.90
C LEU A 41 0.38 -6.79 -4.52
N PHE A 42 1.26 -7.44 -3.77
CA PHE A 42 2.55 -6.90 -3.36
C PHE A 42 3.41 -6.53 -4.57
N PHE A 43 3.65 -7.48 -5.48
CA PHE A 43 4.51 -7.25 -6.64
C PHE A 43 3.91 -6.28 -7.64
N ALA A 44 2.59 -6.35 -7.91
CA ALA A 44 1.93 -5.42 -8.82
C ALA A 44 1.96 -3.98 -8.26
N SER A 45 1.79 -3.81 -6.96
CA SER A 45 1.92 -2.50 -6.31
C SER A 45 3.34 -1.98 -6.41
N GLY A 46 4.34 -2.82 -6.12
CA GLY A 46 5.75 -2.42 -6.25
C GLY A 46 6.12 -2.03 -7.69
N VAL A 47 5.66 -2.78 -8.69
CA VAL A 47 5.86 -2.45 -10.11
C VAL A 47 5.15 -1.15 -10.50
N SER A 48 3.91 -0.94 -10.05
CA SER A 48 3.15 0.29 -10.29
C SER A 48 3.85 1.52 -9.70
N GLY A 49 4.40 1.40 -8.50
CA GLY A 49 5.23 2.44 -7.88
C GLY A 49 6.48 2.72 -8.70
N ASN A 50 7.25 1.70 -9.04
CA ASN A 50 8.48 1.86 -9.82
C ASN A 50 8.22 2.47 -11.22
N LEU A 51 7.08 2.16 -11.84
CA LEU A 51 6.65 2.77 -13.09
C LEU A 51 6.39 4.28 -12.93
N LEU A 52 5.70 4.69 -11.87
CA LEU A 52 5.42 6.10 -11.63
C LEU A 52 6.70 6.86 -11.24
N SER A 53 7.57 6.25 -10.44
CA SER A 53 8.91 6.75 -10.13
C SER A 53 9.72 7.04 -11.39
N ASP A 54 9.84 6.04 -12.27
CA ASP A 54 10.55 6.15 -13.56
C ASP A 54 9.94 7.26 -14.44
N ALA A 55 8.60 7.40 -14.45
CA ALA A 55 7.90 8.42 -15.25
C ALA A 55 8.20 9.86 -14.81
N PHE A 56 8.52 10.07 -13.53
CA PHE A 56 8.92 11.37 -12.97
C PHE A 56 10.43 11.49 -12.76
N ALA A 57 11.21 10.56 -13.31
CA ALA A 57 12.67 10.50 -13.20
C ALA A 57 13.18 10.51 -11.75
N THR A 58 12.41 9.97 -10.81
CA THR A 58 12.90 9.66 -9.46
C THR A 58 13.55 8.28 -9.44
N ASN A 59 14.48 8.07 -8.51
CA ASN A 59 15.24 6.82 -8.39
C ASN A 59 14.98 6.17 -7.02
N GLY A 60 13.75 5.73 -6.80
CA GLY A 60 13.36 4.99 -5.60
C GLY A 60 13.91 3.56 -5.58
N VAL A 61 14.28 3.09 -4.39
CA VAL A 61 14.54 1.68 -4.10
C VAL A 61 13.79 1.31 -2.82
N GLY A 62 13.42 0.05 -2.67
CA GLY A 62 12.78 -0.46 -1.46
C GLY A 62 11.45 -1.12 -1.75
N ALA A 63 11.04 -1.95 -0.81
CA ALA A 63 9.72 -2.56 -0.81
C ALA A 63 8.61 -1.57 -0.42
N SER A 64 8.95 -0.33 -0.04
CA SER A 64 7.98 0.68 0.41
C SER A 64 6.89 0.99 -0.62
N THR A 65 7.19 0.90 -1.91
CA THR A 65 6.18 1.02 -2.98
C THR A 65 5.11 -0.07 -2.88
N ALA A 66 5.51 -1.31 -2.57
CA ALA A 66 4.60 -2.41 -2.31
C ALA A 66 3.87 -2.26 -0.96
N CYS A 67 4.56 -1.77 0.07
CA CYS A 67 3.95 -1.46 1.38
C CYS A 67 2.81 -0.45 1.25
N TYR A 68 2.97 0.61 0.44
CA TYR A 68 1.90 1.57 0.18
C TYR A 68 0.71 0.93 -0.55
N GLY A 69 0.97 -0.05 -1.42
CA GLY A 69 -0.07 -0.87 -2.00
C GLY A 69 -0.84 -1.72 -0.98
N ILE A 70 -0.14 -2.28 0.01
CA ILE A 70 -0.77 -2.98 1.14
C ILE A 70 -1.64 -2.03 1.95
N ILE A 71 -1.17 -0.82 2.25
CA ILE A 71 -1.97 0.19 2.96
C ILE A 71 -3.25 0.49 2.18
N ALA A 72 -3.15 0.61 0.85
CA ALA A 72 -4.27 0.88 -0.03
C ALA A 72 -5.37 -0.20 0.02
N VAL A 73 -5.05 -1.43 0.39
CA VAL A 73 -6.02 -2.52 0.58
C VAL A 73 -7.07 -2.16 1.63
N SER A 74 -6.67 -1.53 2.73
CA SER A 74 -7.59 -1.09 3.79
C SER A 74 -8.56 -0.02 3.29
N PHE A 75 -8.06 0.91 2.47
CA PHE A 75 -8.89 1.95 1.83
C PHE A 75 -9.85 1.35 0.79
N ALA A 76 -9.36 0.44 -0.05
CA ALA A 76 -10.18 -0.27 -1.04
C ALA A 76 -11.28 -1.09 -0.36
N SER A 77 -10.93 -1.86 0.66
CA SER A 77 -11.87 -2.65 1.45
C SER A 77 -12.96 -1.78 2.07
N LEU A 78 -12.58 -0.62 2.63
CA LEU A 78 -13.53 0.32 3.21
C LEU A 78 -14.45 0.93 2.13
N ALA A 79 -13.90 1.31 0.98
CA ALA A 79 -14.67 1.86 -0.13
C ALA A 79 -15.72 0.87 -0.64
N VAL A 80 -15.35 -0.40 -0.80
CA VAL A 80 -16.25 -1.48 -1.24
C VAL A 80 -17.36 -1.74 -0.22
N GLN A 81 -17.03 -1.78 1.08
CA GLN A 81 -18.00 -2.13 2.13
C GLN A 81 -18.83 -0.94 2.65
N TRP A 82 -18.53 0.28 2.22
CA TRP A 82 -19.06 1.51 2.82
C TRP A 82 -20.59 1.53 2.95
N GLY A 83 -21.29 1.02 1.94
CA GLY A 83 -22.76 0.96 1.91
C GLY A 83 -23.36 0.12 3.05
N GLY A 84 -22.67 -0.96 3.46
CA GLY A 84 -23.14 -1.92 4.45
C GLY A 84 -22.79 -1.57 5.91
N LEU A 85 -22.03 -0.50 6.15
CA LEU A 85 -21.60 -0.12 7.50
C LEU A 85 -22.67 0.66 8.27
N SER A 86 -22.78 0.37 9.58
CA SER A 86 -23.55 1.17 10.54
C SER A 86 -23.00 2.59 10.67
N SER A 87 -23.78 3.48 11.29
CA SER A 87 -23.32 4.85 11.57
C SER A 87 -22.10 4.88 12.49
N GLU A 88 -22.04 4.03 13.53
CA GLU A 88 -20.86 3.95 14.40
C GLU A 88 -19.63 3.43 13.64
N GLN A 89 -19.82 2.39 12.81
CA GLN A 89 -18.74 1.84 11.98
C GLN A 89 -18.20 2.88 10.99
N LYS A 90 -19.08 3.67 10.35
CA LYS A 90 -18.68 4.77 9.46
C LYS A 90 -17.91 5.85 10.21
N GLN A 91 -18.29 6.17 11.45
CA GLN A 91 -17.57 7.16 12.26
C GLN A 91 -16.18 6.66 12.62
N ALA A 92 -16.05 5.41 13.09
CA ALA A 92 -14.77 4.79 13.39
C ALA A 92 -13.88 4.70 12.13
N ALA A 93 -14.45 4.31 11.00
CA ALA A 93 -13.74 4.24 9.72
C ALA A 93 -13.23 5.62 9.26
N LYS A 94 -14.04 6.68 9.39
CA LYS A 94 -13.58 8.06 9.10
C LYS A 94 -12.41 8.48 9.97
N GLN A 95 -12.46 8.16 11.27
CA GLN A 95 -11.37 8.46 12.18
C GLN A 95 -10.10 7.69 11.81
N GLY A 96 -10.22 6.39 11.51
CA GLY A 96 -9.09 5.57 11.05
C GLY A 96 -8.49 6.10 9.75
N VAL A 97 -9.31 6.43 8.76
CA VAL A 97 -8.86 7.04 7.50
C VAL A 97 -8.15 8.37 7.76
N MET A 98 -8.71 9.24 8.59
CA MET A 98 -8.09 10.52 8.93
C MET A 98 -6.74 10.34 9.61
N GLN A 99 -6.60 9.38 10.52
CA GLN A 99 -5.34 9.06 11.19
C GLN A 99 -4.31 8.48 10.19
N SER A 100 -4.72 7.52 9.36
CA SER A 100 -3.83 6.92 8.35
C SER A 100 -3.36 7.97 7.33
N VAL A 101 -4.27 8.78 6.80
CA VAL A 101 -3.92 9.86 5.86
C VAL A 101 -3.04 10.91 6.54
N GLY A 102 -3.35 11.30 7.77
CA GLY A 102 -2.53 12.23 8.55
C GLY A 102 -1.11 11.73 8.76
N PHE A 103 -0.95 10.44 9.12
CA PHE A 103 0.35 9.81 9.27
C PHE A 103 1.11 9.71 7.93
N LEU A 104 0.45 9.27 6.86
CA LEU A 104 1.06 9.18 5.53
C LEU A 104 1.55 10.55 5.06
N LEU A 105 0.70 11.58 5.13
CA LEU A 105 1.08 12.94 4.74
C LEU A 105 2.22 13.48 5.60
N PHE A 106 2.18 13.26 6.92
CA PHE A 106 3.27 13.63 7.81
C PHE A 106 4.59 12.95 7.38
N TRP A 107 4.55 11.65 7.10
CA TRP A 107 5.73 10.90 6.66
C TRP A 107 6.28 11.40 5.33
N GLU A 108 5.41 11.65 4.34
CA GLU A 108 5.80 12.19 3.03
C GLU A 108 6.45 13.58 3.16
N VAL A 109 5.83 14.48 3.92
CA VAL A 109 6.34 15.86 4.08
C VAL A 109 7.65 15.89 4.86
N MET A 110 7.77 15.12 5.93
CA MET A 110 8.99 15.11 6.76
C MET A 110 10.20 14.49 6.05
N ASN A 111 9.97 13.69 5.01
CA ASN A 111 11.02 12.99 4.26
C ASN A 111 11.14 13.46 2.80
N TRP A 112 10.74 14.71 2.50
CA TRP A 112 10.56 15.25 1.14
C TRP A 112 11.72 15.03 0.15
N ASN A 113 12.97 14.93 0.65
CA ASN A 113 14.16 14.78 -0.20
C ASN A 113 14.86 13.42 -0.03
N VAL A 114 14.23 12.49 0.70
CA VAL A 114 14.83 11.22 1.11
C VAL A 114 14.09 10.03 0.52
N ILE A 115 12.77 10.13 0.38
CA ILE A 115 11.92 9.04 -0.10
C ILE A 115 11.33 9.37 -1.48
N ASP A 116 10.87 8.33 -2.15
CA ASP A 116 10.29 8.43 -3.49
C ASP A 116 8.76 8.58 -3.42
N HIS A 117 8.31 9.84 -3.36
CA HIS A 117 6.89 10.19 -3.28
C HIS A 117 6.07 9.67 -4.47
N TYR A 118 6.65 9.68 -5.67
CA TYR A 118 5.99 9.16 -6.86
C TYR A 118 5.89 7.63 -6.80
N GLY A 119 6.95 6.96 -6.35
CA GLY A 119 6.92 5.53 -6.07
C GLY A 119 5.83 5.14 -5.08
N HIS A 120 5.72 5.86 -3.96
CA HIS A 120 4.70 5.64 -2.95
C HIS A 120 3.28 5.87 -3.49
N GLY A 121 3.06 6.99 -4.19
CA GLY A 121 1.77 7.29 -4.81
C GLY A 121 1.35 6.26 -5.86
N GLY A 122 2.30 5.84 -6.71
CA GLY A 122 2.06 4.82 -7.74
C GLY A 122 1.79 3.44 -7.15
N GLY A 123 2.49 3.10 -6.07
CA GLY A 123 2.25 1.87 -5.31
C GLY A 123 0.87 1.85 -4.65
N PHE A 124 0.49 2.95 -4.00
CA PHE A 124 -0.84 3.11 -3.41
C PHE A 124 -1.95 2.99 -4.46
N LEU A 125 -1.83 3.72 -5.58
CA LEU A 125 -2.84 3.71 -6.64
C LEU A 125 -2.98 2.32 -7.28
N GLY A 126 -1.86 1.67 -7.62
CA GLY A 126 -1.84 0.34 -8.20
C GLY A 126 -2.43 -0.71 -7.25
N GLY A 127 -2.03 -0.66 -5.98
CA GLY A 127 -2.56 -1.53 -4.93
C GLY A 127 -4.05 -1.32 -4.68
N PHE A 128 -4.52 -0.07 -4.64
CA PHE A 128 -5.94 0.26 -4.48
C PHE A 128 -6.79 -0.36 -5.59
N LEU A 129 -6.42 -0.13 -6.85
CA LEU A 129 -7.17 -0.61 -8.01
C LEU A 129 -7.21 -2.14 -8.06
N LEU A 130 -6.07 -2.78 -7.79
CA LEU A 130 -5.98 -4.24 -7.76
C LEU A 130 -6.74 -4.83 -6.57
N ALA A 131 -6.71 -4.20 -5.39
CA ALA A 131 -7.48 -4.63 -4.23
C ALA A 131 -8.99 -4.58 -4.51
N VAL A 132 -9.49 -3.50 -5.12
CA VAL A 132 -10.89 -3.39 -5.55
C VAL A 132 -11.25 -4.52 -6.53
N ALA A 133 -10.36 -4.84 -7.48
CA ALA A 133 -10.59 -5.91 -8.45
C ALA A 133 -10.54 -7.32 -7.83
N LEU A 134 -9.73 -7.54 -6.80
CA LEU A 134 -9.55 -8.83 -6.13
C LEU A 134 -10.54 -9.10 -5.00
N ASP A 135 -11.26 -8.09 -4.50
CA ASP A 135 -12.20 -8.24 -3.40
C ASP A 135 -13.34 -9.19 -3.80
N LYS A 136 -13.27 -10.42 -3.26
CA LYS A 136 -14.24 -11.51 -3.46
C LYS A 136 -15.63 -11.19 -2.93
N ARG A 137 -15.80 -10.15 -2.11
CA ARG A 137 -17.09 -9.82 -1.51
C ARG A 137 -18.10 -9.25 -2.50
N HIS A 138 -17.68 -8.92 -3.72
CA HIS A 138 -18.59 -8.67 -4.86
C HIS A 138 -19.03 -9.95 -5.60
N ALA A 139 -18.41 -11.11 -5.36
CA ALA A 139 -18.72 -12.35 -6.07
C ALA A 139 -19.85 -13.18 -5.41
N ILE A 140 -20.48 -12.65 -4.35
CA ILE A 140 -21.61 -13.27 -3.65
C ILE A 140 -22.73 -12.21 -3.54
N CYS A 141 -23.35 -11.90 -4.67
CA CYS A 141 -24.71 -11.36 -4.74
C CYS A 141 -25.53 -12.28 -5.63
#